data_AF-A0A9W7YHJ4-F1
#
_entry.id   AF-A0A9W7YHJ4-F1
#
_cell.length_a   1.000
_cell.length_b   1.000
_cell.length_c   1.000
_cell.angle_alpha   90.00
_cell.angle_beta   90.00
_cell.angle_gamma   90.00
#
_symmetry.space_group_name_H-M   'P 1'
#
loop_
_entity.id
_entity.type
_entity.pdbx_description
1 polymer ?
#
loop_
_entity_poly.entity_id
_entity_poly.type
_entity_poly.pdbx_seq_one_letter_code
_entity_poly.pdbx_strand_id
1 'polypeptide(L)'
;MRIFAVCGLFAVAALAHDAPQGDGACGFDKVDLTTGPGFTITVNEDYKVLEDTAARIKYGLYCNSQPSGISGIDKWFKVPVASVGVRVPIASGFLEALGRRDKLTAAEVPGNLTNICLDASKLRTLSAGGSSGNDTGVDVVFSGNAASDGNVSVRLPSDDALTPLQRAEWIKFVAAFFNDEKRAAALFDSIASAYNCHWNNLQHLKDPPHTYWVEYSAGADGKASYNIIDSAYQKDLLAGAGATNNTRAALSDPSDLKKFQEAIRDADFVIDQTALGQQGRRINEWYRDFGYADPQNSGVGFLRTRNIWRTDGYTSKSGVDNFPEFGYVRPDLVLLDIIGVLEPTYASNNTRRWMLWLGGTNEDTTVIAADNYDCSSPWISSVAKCTARTDFTGGDSGAGGSSAGNKDDHGSTSSGRAGKIAGGIIGALAAVALIVVGAHYYNRHRRLARVRALSQTGYGAEGIGLRNAQRFS
;
A
#
# COMPACT_ATOMS: atom_id res chain seq x y z
N MET A 1 1.91 -60.29 0.78
CA MET A 1 2.79 -59.31 0.10
C MET A 1 2.22 -57.93 0.41
N ARG A 2 2.87 -57.18 1.30
CA ARG A 2 2.37 -55.92 1.88
C ARG A 2 2.67 -54.77 0.91
N ILE A 3 1.66 -54.01 0.54
CA ILE A 3 1.81 -52.76 -0.23
C ILE A 3 1.86 -51.62 0.80
N PHE A 4 3.00 -50.94 0.86
CA PHE A 4 3.19 -49.74 1.68
C PHE A 4 2.49 -48.56 0.99
N ALA A 5 1.51 -47.95 1.68
CA ALA A 5 0.99 -46.65 1.35
C ALA A 5 1.79 -45.60 2.14
N VAL A 6 2.52 -44.73 1.42
CA VAL A 6 3.24 -43.59 1.99
C VAL A 6 2.21 -42.47 2.21
N CYS A 7 1.91 -42.18 3.47
CA CYS A 7 1.10 -41.05 3.89
C CYS A 7 2.05 -39.88 4.19
N GLY A 8 2.07 -38.86 3.31
CA GLY A 8 2.85 -37.64 3.52
C GLY A 8 2.13 -36.69 4.46
N LEU A 9 2.59 -36.59 5.70
CA LEU A 9 2.19 -35.55 6.65
C LEU A 9 2.84 -34.22 6.23
N PHE A 10 2.03 -33.23 5.84
CA PHE A 10 2.47 -31.84 5.75
C PHE A 10 2.53 -31.25 7.16
N ALA A 11 3.73 -31.11 7.71
CA ALA A 11 3.97 -30.35 8.92
C ALA A 11 3.90 -28.85 8.61
N VAL A 12 2.92 -28.16 9.16
CA VAL A 12 2.87 -26.70 9.26
C VAL A 12 3.95 -26.30 10.27
N ALA A 13 5.01 -25.63 9.80
CA ALA A 13 6.02 -25.05 10.68
C ALA A 13 5.38 -23.85 11.41
N ALA A 14 4.94 -24.08 12.64
CA ALA A 14 4.62 -23.00 13.57
C ALA A 14 5.93 -22.29 13.94
N LEU A 15 6.00 -20.99 13.72
CA LEU A 15 7.09 -20.14 14.23
C LEU A 15 7.00 -20.16 15.75
N ALA A 16 7.82 -20.98 16.39
CA ALA A 16 7.98 -21.01 17.83
C ALA A 16 8.61 -19.69 18.28
N HIS A 17 7.99 -19.06 19.28
CA HIS A 17 8.57 -17.96 20.03
C HIS A 17 9.89 -18.39 20.67
N ASP A 18 10.98 -17.73 20.28
CA ASP A 18 12.25 -17.85 20.99
C ASP A 18 12.23 -17.08 22.32
N ALA A 19 12.81 -17.75 23.31
CA ALA A 19 12.94 -17.41 24.71
C ALA A 19 13.77 -16.13 24.97
N PRO A 20 13.65 -15.50 26.16
CA PRO A 20 14.37 -14.26 26.47
C PRO A 20 15.88 -14.52 26.53
N GLN A 21 16.65 -13.81 25.69
CA GLN A 21 18.11 -13.81 25.79
C GLN A 21 18.55 -13.06 27.06
N GLY A 22 19.42 -13.71 27.83
CA GLY A 22 19.95 -13.22 29.10
C GLY A 22 20.93 -12.06 28.97
N ASP A 23 21.20 -11.43 30.12
CA ASP A 23 22.04 -10.25 30.36
C ASP A 23 23.53 -10.42 30.00
N GLY A 24 23.88 -10.59 28.72
CA GLY A 24 25.27 -10.75 28.29
C GLY A 24 25.56 -10.07 26.96
N ALA A 25 26.23 -8.91 27.01
CA ALA A 25 26.71 -8.07 25.91
C ALA A 25 25.63 -7.71 24.86
N CYS A 26 25.49 -6.43 24.53
CA CYS A 26 24.61 -6.09 23.41
C CYS A 26 25.21 -6.60 22.11
N GLY A 27 24.78 -7.78 21.68
CA GLY A 27 25.01 -8.27 20.33
C GLY A 27 24.31 -7.33 19.37
N PHE A 28 25.03 -6.34 18.85
CA PHE A 28 24.54 -5.52 17.77
C PHE A 28 24.65 -6.29 16.47
N ASP A 29 23.50 -6.57 15.88
CA ASP A 29 23.44 -7.30 14.64
C ASP A 29 23.77 -6.39 13.46
N LYS A 30 24.78 -6.78 12.68
CA LYS A 30 25.05 -6.17 11.39
C LYS A 30 24.03 -6.70 10.37
N VAL A 31 23.36 -5.79 9.68
CA VAL A 31 22.46 -6.09 8.57
C VAL A 31 22.86 -5.28 7.35
N ASP A 32 22.73 -5.88 6.17
CA ASP A 32 23.01 -5.21 4.90
C ASP A 32 21.80 -4.39 4.45
N LEU A 33 22.08 -3.29 3.75
CA LEU A 33 21.09 -2.45 3.10
C LEU A 33 21.12 -2.72 1.60
N THR A 34 19.99 -3.09 1.01
CA THR A 34 19.95 -3.64 -0.35
C THR A 34 19.38 -2.68 -1.39
N THR A 35 18.76 -1.58 -0.97
CA THR A 35 18.11 -0.63 -1.90
C THR A 35 18.75 0.76 -1.96
N GLY A 36 19.79 1.00 -1.15
CA GLY A 36 20.31 2.35 -0.92
C GLY A 36 19.25 3.28 -0.31
N PRO A 37 18.69 2.96 0.88
CA PRO A 37 17.47 3.59 1.39
C PRO A 37 17.64 5.01 1.96
N GLY A 38 18.80 5.63 1.78
CA GLY A 38 19.09 6.96 2.34
C GLY A 38 19.45 6.95 3.84
N PHE A 39 19.92 5.82 4.35
CA PHE A 39 20.52 5.72 5.69
C PHE A 39 21.68 4.72 5.74
N THR A 40 22.44 4.73 6.83
CA THR A 40 23.45 3.70 7.15
C THR A 40 23.26 3.14 8.57
N ILE A 41 23.75 1.92 8.81
CA ILE A 41 23.87 1.32 10.14
C ILE A 41 25.31 0.82 10.29
N THR A 42 26.08 1.45 11.16
CA THR A 42 27.47 1.07 11.45
C THR A 42 27.54 0.47 12.85
N VAL A 43 27.95 -0.80 12.94
CA VAL A 43 28.12 -1.51 14.21
C VAL A 43 29.57 -1.35 14.70
N ASN A 44 29.73 -0.93 15.95
CA ASN A 44 30.99 -0.91 16.69
C ASN A 44 30.90 -1.90 17.86
N GLU A 45 31.96 -2.00 18.67
CA GLU A 45 32.04 -2.94 19.78
C GLU A 45 30.94 -2.72 20.83
N ASP A 46 30.78 -1.48 21.32
CA ASP A 46 29.85 -1.15 22.42
C ASP A 46 28.65 -0.27 22.00
N TYR A 47 28.56 0.11 20.72
CA TYR A 47 27.48 0.96 20.20
C TYR A 47 27.30 0.80 18.69
N LYS A 48 26.16 1.24 18.18
CA LYS A 48 25.90 1.41 16.74
C LYS A 48 25.63 2.86 16.40
N VAL A 49 25.97 3.25 15.18
CA VAL A 49 25.67 4.55 14.61
C VAL A 49 24.71 4.38 13.47
N LEU A 50 23.55 5.02 13.57
CA LEU A 50 22.64 5.18 12.45
C LEU A 50 22.82 6.57 11.88
N GLU A 51 22.99 6.66 10.57
CA GLU A 51 23.05 7.94 9.89
C GLU A 51 21.90 8.03 8.90
N ASP A 52 21.06 9.05 9.07
CA ASP A 52 20.15 9.50 8.03
C ASP A 52 20.96 10.36 7.05
N THR A 53 21.27 9.82 5.88
CA THR A 53 22.24 10.45 4.97
C THR A 53 21.65 11.64 4.23
N ALA A 54 20.32 11.68 4.04
CA ALA A 54 19.63 12.79 3.43
C ALA A 54 19.59 14.00 4.37
N ALA A 55 19.25 13.80 5.65
CA ALA A 55 19.21 14.86 6.64
C ALA A 55 20.58 15.16 7.29
N ARG A 56 21.57 14.28 7.09
CA ARG A 56 22.91 14.34 7.71
C ARG A 56 22.85 14.35 9.23
N ILE A 57 22.01 13.48 9.80
CA ILE A 57 21.83 13.33 11.26
C ILE A 57 22.33 11.95 11.68
N LYS A 58 23.14 11.90 12.73
CA LYS A 58 23.73 10.70 13.31
C LYS A 58 23.16 10.40 14.70
N TYR A 59 22.63 9.20 14.85
CA TYR A 59 22.07 8.67 16.08
C TYR A 59 22.99 7.57 16.61
N GLY A 60 23.53 7.74 17.82
CA GLY A 60 24.28 6.71 18.51
C GLY A 60 23.36 5.87 19.39
N LEU A 61 23.37 4.55 19.23
CA LEU A 61 22.60 3.64 20.07
C LEU A 61 23.55 2.78 20.92
N TYR A 62 23.28 2.71 22.22
CA TYR A 62 24.09 1.98 23.20
C TYR A 62 23.20 1.21 24.17
N CYS A 63 23.72 0.18 24.85
CA CYS A 63 22.90 -0.62 25.77
C CYS A 63 23.21 -0.43 27.24
N ASN A 64 24.51 -0.46 27.57
CA ASN A 64 24.96 -0.40 28.95
C ASN A 64 25.18 1.06 29.35
N SER A 65 26.36 1.56 29.03
CA SER A 65 26.78 2.94 29.29
C SER A 65 27.00 3.65 27.96
N GLN A 66 26.61 4.92 27.90
CA GLN A 66 26.88 5.74 26.73
C GLN A 66 28.40 5.89 26.54
N PRO A 67 28.95 5.57 25.35
CA PRO A 67 30.36 5.76 25.07
C PRO A 67 30.81 7.22 25.24
N SER A 68 31.97 7.44 25.85
CA SER A 68 32.59 8.76 25.99
C SER A 68 33.64 9.02 24.91
N GLY A 69 33.80 10.27 24.48
CA GLY A 69 34.87 10.66 23.55
C GLY A 69 34.57 10.38 22.07
N ILE A 70 33.36 9.93 21.73
CA ILE A 70 32.92 9.75 20.35
C ILE A 70 32.34 11.09 19.84
N SER A 71 32.96 11.66 18.81
CA SER A 71 32.52 12.90 18.17
C SER A 71 31.59 12.64 16.99
N GLY A 72 30.81 13.66 16.60
CA GLY A 72 29.96 13.61 15.42
C GLY A 72 28.68 12.79 15.56
N ILE A 73 28.23 12.53 16.78
CA ILE A 73 26.91 11.95 17.07
C ILE A 73 26.00 13.07 17.57
N ASP A 74 24.86 13.26 16.90
CA ASP A 74 23.92 14.33 17.23
C ASP A 74 23.04 13.98 18.44
N LYS A 75 22.59 12.72 18.52
CA LYS A 75 21.70 12.25 19.60
C LYS A 75 22.06 10.82 20.01
N TRP A 76 21.95 10.55 21.30
CA TRP A 76 22.25 9.23 21.88
C TRP A 76 21.00 8.60 22.49
N PHE A 77 20.81 7.30 22.24
CA PHE A 77 19.68 6.54 22.76
C PHE A 77 20.14 5.25 23.41
N LYS A 78 19.61 4.97 24.59
CA LYS A 78 19.73 3.67 25.21
C LYS A 78 18.78 2.69 24.52
N VAL A 79 19.27 1.53 24.11
CA VAL A 79 18.49 0.47 23.46
C VAL A 79 18.57 -0.85 24.25
N PRO A 80 17.53 -1.71 24.18
CA PRO A 80 16.26 -1.48 23.49
C PRO A 80 15.41 -0.40 24.16
N VAL A 81 14.73 0.43 23.37
CA VAL A 81 13.79 1.44 23.89
C VAL A 81 12.55 0.75 24.46
N ALA A 82 12.01 1.28 25.56
CA ALA A 82 10.82 0.78 26.24
C ALA A 82 9.56 1.59 25.90
N SER A 83 9.73 2.85 25.48
CA SER A 83 8.63 3.79 25.24
C SER A 83 8.88 4.65 24.00
N VAL A 84 7.93 4.62 23.08
CA VAL A 84 7.98 5.30 21.78
C VAL A 84 6.85 6.32 21.67
N GLY A 85 7.20 7.51 21.19
CA GLY A 85 6.27 8.51 20.65
C GLY A 85 6.29 8.54 19.13
N VAL A 86 5.17 8.88 18.49
CA VAL A 86 5.12 9.04 17.01
C VAL A 86 4.47 10.36 16.60
N ARG A 87 5.09 11.05 15.63
CA ARG A 87 4.55 12.23 14.92
C ARG A 87 4.32 11.96 13.44
N VAL A 88 4.80 10.83 12.93
CA VAL A 88 4.61 10.39 11.54
C VAL A 88 3.90 9.02 11.52
N PRO A 89 2.79 8.85 10.77
CA PRO A 89 2.00 7.62 10.80
C PRO A 89 2.79 6.35 10.48
N ILE A 90 3.69 6.38 9.50
CA ILE A 90 4.49 5.21 9.09
C ILE A 90 5.26 4.55 10.25
N ALA A 91 5.63 5.32 11.28
CA ALA A 91 6.30 4.79 12.47
C ALA A 91 5.41 3.77 13.20
N SER A 92 4.10 4.04 13.33
CA SER A 92 3.14 3.10 13.90
C SER A 92 3.04 1.81 13.06
N GLY A 93 3.06 1.93 11.73
CA GLY A 93 3.10 0.78 10.83
C GLY A 93 4.35 -0.08 10.99
N PHE A 94 5.54 0.52 11.14
CA PHE A 94 6.77 -0.21 11.42
C PHE A 94 6.73 -0.91 12.79
N LEU A 95 6.19 -0.26 13.82
CA LEU A 95 6.02 -0.88 15.15
C LEU A 95 5.08 -2.08 15.10
N GLU A 96 3.97 -2.00 14.36
CA GLU A 96 3.07 -3.14 14.16
C GLU A 96 3.77 -4.28 13.40
N ALA A 97 4.47 -3.95 12.30
CA ALA A 97 5.22 -4.92 11.51
C ALA A 97 6.28 -5.67 12.31
N LEU A 98 6.96 -4.98 13.23
CA LEU A 98 7.94 -5.56 14.15
C LEU A 98 7.32 -6.24 15.37
N GLY A 99 5.99 -6.20 15.55
CA GLY A 99 5.33 -6.70 16.77
C GLY A 99 5.76 -5.95 18.03
N ARG A 100 6.07 -4.65 17.90
CA ARG A 100 6.47 -3.72 18.98
C ARG A 100 5.40 -2.65 19.25
N ARG A 101 4.16 -2.88 18.83
CA ARG A 101 3.03 -1.96 19.05
C ARG A 101 2.82 -1.61 20.53
N ASP A 102 3.17 -2.52 21.45
CA ASP A 102 3.09 -2.33 22.89
C ASP A 102 4.06 -1.25 23.41
N LYS A 103 5.06 -0.88 22.61
CA LYS A 103 6.02 0.19 22.93
C LYS A 103 5.51 1.56 22.54
N LEU A 104 4.46 1.65 21.72
CA LEU A 104 3.84 2.93 21.39
C LEU A 104 3.04 3.44 22.57
N THR A 105 3.50 4.53 23.17
CA THR A 105 2.91 5.10 24.41
C THR A 105 2.44 6.54 24.21
N ALA A 106 2.87 7.20 23.14
CA ALA A 106 2.46 8.57 22.83
C ALA A 106 2.34 8.82 21.32
N ALA A 107 1.48 9.75 20.93
CA ALA A 107 1.35 10.22 19.56
C ALA A 107 1.00 11.71 19.53
N GLU A 108 1.39 12.44 18.47
CA GLU A 108 1.01 13.85 18.33
C GLU A 108 -0.51 14.03 18.26
N VAL A 109 -1.17 13.21 17.45
CA VAL A 109 -2.63 13.15 17.40
C VAL A 109 -3.06 11.68 17.45
N PRO A 110 -3.30 11.09 18.63
CA PRO A 110 -3.67 9.68 18.75
C PRO A 110 -4.87 9.28 17.90
N GLY A 111 -5.85 10.18 17.74
CA GLY A 111 -7.04 9.95 16.91
C GLY A 111 -6.78 9.88 15.40
N ASN A 112 -5.58 10.25 14.93
CA ASN A 112 -5.17 10.13 13.53
C ASN A 112 -4.48 8.80 13.22
N LEU A 113 -4.18 7.97 14.23
CA LEU A 113 -3.72 6.62 13.99
C LEU A 113 -4.91 5.73 13.59
N THR A 114 -4.65 4.89 12.59
CA THR A 114 -5.62 3.99 11.96
C THR A 114 -5.38 2.53 12.33
N ASN A 115 -4.24 2.19 12.94
CA ASN A 115 -3.98 0.86 13.48
C ASN A 115 -4.96 0.50 14.60
N ILE A 116 -5.90 -0.39 14.29
CA ILE A 116 -6.97 -0.83 15.19
C ILE A 116 -6.50 -1.65 16.39
N CYS A 117 -5.28 -2.16 16.33
CA CYS A 117 -4.69 -2.97 17.39
C CYS A 117 -4.13 -2.10 18.52
N LEU A 118 -4.13 -0.78 18.32
CA LEU A 118 -3.81 0.21 19.33
C LEU A 118 -5.09 0.67 20.04
N ASP A 119 -4.97 0.82 21.35
CA ASP A 119 -5.95 1.57 22.13
C ASP A 119 -5.52 3.04 22.18
N ALA A 120 -5.97 3.82 21.19
CA ALA A 120 -5.62 5.24 21.07
C ALA A 120 -5.99 6.07 22.32
N SER A 121 -6.95 5.61 23.13
CA SER A 121 -7.34 6.29 24.38
C SER A 121 -6.30 6.17 25.50
N LYS A 122 -5.39 5.19 25.39
CA LYS A 122 -4.27 4.99 26.33
C LYS A 122 -3.01 5.73 25.91
N LEU A 123 -2.97 6.27 24.69
CA LEU A 123 -1.81 7.01 24.20
C LEU A 123 -1.82 8.43 24.75
N ARG A 124 -0.67 8.87 25.26
CA ARG A 124 -0.47 10.26 25.65
C ARG A 124 -0.36 11.13 24.40
N THR A 125 -1.01 12.28 24.41
CA THR A 125 -0.84 13.31 23.37
C THR A 125 0.52 13.99 23.53
N LEU A 126 1.34 14.00 22.47
CA LEU A 126 2.58 14.78 22.41
C LEU A 126 2.24 16.25 22.18
N SER A 127 3.09 17.16 22.67
CA SER A 127 2.88 18.60 22.45
C SER A 127 3.03 18.94 20.96
N ALA A 128 2.18 19.83 20.44
CA ALA A 128 2.24 20.25 19.04
C ALA A 128 3.56 20.98 18.75
N GLY A 129 4.21 20.64 17.62
CA GLY A 129 5.30 21.44 17.04
C GLY A 129 6.60 21.51 17.83
N GLY A 130 7.21 20.36 18.16
CA GLY A 130 8.64 20.27 18.51
C GLY A 130 9.14 21.07 19.72
N SER A 131 8.24 21.72 20.46
CA SER A 131 8.59 22.55 21.61
C SER A 131 9.18 21.65 22.69
N SER A 132 10.50 21.76 22.85
CA SER A 132 11.43 20.90 23.59
C SER A 132 11.14 20.63 25.07
N GLY A 133 10.03 21.12 25.61
CA GLY A 133 9.69 21.03 27.03
C GLY A 133 8.99 19.74 27.47
N ASN A 134 8.21 19.07 26.61
CA ASN A 134 7.19 18.10 27.07
C ASN A 134 7.12 16.74 26.33
N ASP A 135 8.12 16.38 25.54
CA ASP A 135 8.30 14.97 25.10
C ASP A 135 8.87 14.09 26.25
N THR A 136 8.79 14.57 27.49
CA THR A 136 9.16 13.84 28.71
C THR A 136 8.35 12.55 28.83
N GLY A 137 9.01 11.46 29.23
CA GLY A 137 8.36 10.16 29.44
C GLY A 137 8.24 9.26 28.21
N VAL A 138 8.99 9.53 27.13
CA VAL A 138 9.32 8.54 26.09
C VAL A 138 10.82 8.47 25.87
N ASP A 139 11.32 7.31 25.45
CA ASP A 139 12.74 7.10 25.15
C ASP A 139 13.11 7.64 23.76
N VAL A 140 12.17 7.55 22.80
CA VAL A 140 12.34 8.00 21.42
C VAL A 140 11.04 8.52 20.83
N VAL A 141 11.12 9.53 19.96
CA VAL A 141 10.01 10.03 19.15
C VAL A 141 10.35 9.88 17.67
N PHE A 142 9.59 9.11 16.91
CA PHE A 142 9.75 9.06 15.45
C PHE A 142 8.95 10.19 14.79
N SER A 143 9.63 11.03 14.00
CA SER A 143 9.06 12.26 13.41
C SER A 143 9.48 12.46 11.95
N GLY A 144 8.70 13.21 11.18
CA GLY A 144 9.12 13.69 9.86
C GLY A 144 10.17 14.81 9.91
N ASN A 145 10.27 15.54 11.03
CA ASN A 145 11.08 16.75 11.18
C ASN A 145 11.94 16.72 12.47
N ALA A 146 12.94 15.83 12.55
CA ALA A 146 13.73 15.67 13.77
C ALA A 146 14.67 16.84 14.14
N ALA A 147 14.91 17.78 13.22
CA ALA A 147 15.74 18.96 13.45
C ALA A 147 15.07 19.98 14.39
N SER A 148 13.74 20.04 14.42
CA SER A 148 12.96 20.94 15.29
C SER A 148 12.47 20.28 16.57
N ASP A 149 12.53 18.93 16.66
CA ASP A 149 11.87 18.17 17.71
C ASP A 149 12.91 17.67 18.74
N GLY A 150 13.18 18.42 19.80
CA GLY A 150 13.85 17.96 21.03
C GLY A 150 15.07 17.00 20.96
N ASN A 151 15.49 16.49 22.11
CA ASN A 151 16.67 15.59 22.20
C ASN A 151 16.35 14.12 21.93
N VAL A 152 15.06 13.74 21.92
CA VAL A 152 14.62 12.34 21.76
C VAL A 152 14.02 12.05 20.38
N SER A 153 13.99 13.02 19.46
CA SER A 153 13.39 12.80 18.14
C SER A 153 14.37 12.20 17.13
N VAL A 154 13.84 11.28 16.33
CA VAL A 154 14.51 10.54 15.27
C VAL A 154 13.69 10.70 13.99
N ARG A 155 14.35 11.13 12.92
CA ARG A 155 13.68 11.38 11.63
C ARG A 155 13.35 10.07 10.95
N LEU A 156 12.15 9.97 10.38
CA LEU A 156 11.80 9.01 9.35
C LEU A 156 11.40 9.78 8.08
N PRO A 157 11.68 9.24 6.88
CA PRO A 157 11.27 9.88 5.63
C PRO A 157 9.75 9.88 5.54
N SER A 158 9.19 11.07 5.32
CA SER A 158 7.75 11.28 5.14
C SER A 158 7.37 11.64 3.71
N ASP A 159 8.34 12.00 2.86
CA ASP A 159 8.11 12.30 1.45
C ASP A 159 8.17 11.05 0.55
N ASP A 160 7.73 11.24 -0.70
CA ASP A 160 7.67 10.20 -1.72
C ASP A 160 8.94 10.16 -2.61
N ALA A 161 10.03 10.82 -2.19
CA ALA A 161 11.27 10.86 -2.99
C ALA A 161 12.00 9.50 -3.05
N LEU A 162 11.73 8.61 -2.09
CA LEU A 162 12.25 7.24 -2.06
C LEU A 162 11.39 6.30 -2.91
N THR A 163 12.01 5.30 -3.53
CA THR A 163 11.26 4.21 -4.17
C THR A 163 10.47 3.40 -3.12
N PRO A 164 9.47 2.60 -3.52
CA PRO A 164 8.66 1.84 -2.57
C PRO A 164 9.48 0.89 -1.68
N LEU A 165 10.49 0.23 -2.26
CA LEU A 165 11.39 -0.64 -1.50
C LEU A 165 12.38 0.15 -0.63
N GLN A 166 12.91 1.28 -1.10
CA GLN A 166 13.78 2.13 -0.29
C GLN A 166 13.07 2.62 0.97
N ARG A 167 11.81 3.04 0.84
CA ARG A 167 11.00 3.48 1.97
C ARG A 167 10.68 2.34 2.93
N ALA A 168 10.31 1.16 2.42
CA ALA A 168 10.02 0.00 3.26
C ALA A 168 11.26 -0.51 4.03
N GLU A 169 12.47 -0.33 3.49
CA GLU A 169 13.71 -0.76 4.14
C GLU A 169 14.03 0.01 5.44
N TRP A 170 13.38 1.17 5.68
CA TRP A 170 13.46 1.90 6.95
C TRP A 170 12.93 1.11 8.14
N ILE A 171 12.25 -0.03 7.93
CA ILE A 171 11.95 -0.97 9.01
C ILE A 171 13.22 -1.45 9.73
N LYS A 172 14.34 -1.61 9.01
CA LYS A 172 15.66 -1.97 9.60
C LYS A 172 16.18 -0.84 10.49
N PHE A 173 15.99 0.41 10.07
CA PHE A 173 16.38 1.60 10.84
C PHE A 173 15.59 1.69 12.16
N VAL A 174 14.26 1.52 12.10
CA VAL A 174 13.39 1.51 13.29
C VAL A 174 13.72 0.33 14.21
N ALA A 175 13.96 -0.86 13.65
CA ALA A 175 14.29 -2.06 14.41
C ALA A 175 15.59 -1.95 15.22
N ALA A 176 16.52 -1.11 14.77
CA ALA A 176 17.75 -0.85 15.52
C ALA A 176 17.48 -0.24 16.91
N PHE A 177 16.39 0.48 17.11
CA PHE A 177 16.02 0.98 18.44
C PHE A 177 15.57 -0.13 19.40
N PHE A 178 15.35 -1.35 18.89
CA PHE A 178 14.89 -2.51 19.64
C PHE A 178 15.88 -3.69 19.66
N ASN A 179 17.08 -3.54 19.08
CA ASN A 179 18.03 -4.64 18.83
C ASN A 179 17.37 -5.81 18.09
N ASP A 180 16.66 -5.50 17.01
CA ASP A 180 15.80 -6.45 16.28
C ASP A 180 16.07 -6.44 14.76
N GLU A 181 17.25 -5.99 14.36
CA GLU A 181 17.63 -5.76 12.97
C GLU A 181 17.53 -7.03 12.11
N LYS A 182 17.92 -8.20 12.65
CA LYS A 182 17.81 -9.48 11.91
C LYS A 182 16.39 -9.84 11.53
N ARG A 183 15.43 -9.67 12.46
CA ARG A 183 14.02 -9.96 12.19
C ARG A 183 13.45 -8.97 11.17
N ALA A 184 13.80 -7.70 11.31
CA ALA A 184 13.41 -6.66 10.36
C ALA A 184 13.99 -6.91 8.96
N ALA A 185 15.24 -7.37 8.87
CA ALA A 185 15.87 -7.72 7.60
C ALA A 185 15.17 -8.90 6.94
N ALA A 186 14.86 -9.97 7.67
CA ALA A 186 14.14 -11.11 7.11
C ALA A 186 12.73 -10.75 6.61
N LEU A 187 12.02 -9.87 7.34
CA LEU A 187 10.72 -9.36 6.91
C LEU A 187 10.86 -8.51 5.65
N PHE A 188 11.80 -7.57 5.64
CA PHE A 188 12.06 -6.72 4.47
C PHE A 188 12.45 -7.54 3.24
N ASP A 189 13.34 -8.53 3.37
CA ASP A 189 13.76 -9.39 2.27
C ASP A 189 12.57 -10.16 1.68
N SER A 190 11.64 -10.60 2.54
CA SER A 190 10.40 -11.22 2.10
C SER A 190 9.51 -10.24 1.31
N ILE A 191 9.34 -9.02 1.81
CA ILE A 191 8.60 -7.94 1.12
C ILE A 191 9.24 -7.63 -0.24
N ALA A 192 10.55 -7.42 -0.27
CA ALA A 192 11.29 -7.13 -1.50
C ALA A 192 11.21 -8.29 -2.51
N SER A 193 11.28 -9.53 -2.04
CA SER A 193 11.11 -10.71 -2.89
C SER A 193 9.71 -10.77 -3.53
N ALA A 194 8.65 -10.55 -2.74
CA ALA A 194 7.28 -10.54 -3.24
C ALA A 194 7.05 -9.38 -4.23
N TYR A 195 7.49 -8.18 -3.89
CA TYR A 195 7.42 -7.00 -4.76
C TYR A 195 8.11 -7.23 -6.10
N ASN A 196 9.38 -7.66 -6.09
CA ASN A 196 10.15 -7.88 -7.31
C ASN A 196 9.59 -9.04 -8.14
N CYS A 197 9.04 -10.06 -7.51
CA CYS A 197 8.36 -11.14 -8.23
C CYS A 197 7.11 -10.62 -8.97
N HIS A 198 6.28 -9.81 -8.32
CA HIS A 198 5.13 -9.18 -8.98
C HIS A 198 5.59 -8.28 -10.13
N TRP A 199 6.56 -7.40 -9.87
CA TRP A 199 7.16 -6.55 -10.90
C TRP A 199 7.58 -7.35 -12.13
N ASN A 200 8.39 -8.40 -11.96
CA ASN A 200 8.94 -9.19 -13.05
C ASN A 200 7.86 -9.90 -13.87
N ASN A 201 6.78 -10.35 -13.23
CA ASN A 201 5.69 -11.02 -13.93
C ASN A 201 4.88 -10.08 -14.85
N LEU A 202 5.00 -8.77 -14.66
CA LEU A 202 4.25 -7.75 -15.40
C LEU A 202 5.08 -7.11 -16.53
N GLN A 203 6.30 -7.59 -16.80
CA GLN A 203 7.20 -7.00 -17.81
C GLN A 203 6.91 -7.42 -19.26
N HIS A 204 5.94 -8.31 -19.48
CA HIS A 204 5.66 -8.90 -20.80
C HIS A 204 4.21 -8.68 -21.27
N LEU A 205 3.54 -7.66 -20.74
CA LEU A 205 2.19 -7.28 -21.21
C LEU A 205 2.23 -6.91 -22.69
N LYS A 206 1.27 -7.45 -23.47
CA LYS A 206 1.12 -7.10 -24.89
C LYS A 206 0.57 -5.69 -25.08
N ASP A 207 -0.41 -5.34 -24.24
CA ASP A 207 -1.15 -4.08 -24.30
C ASP A 207 -1.10 -3.39 -22.92
N PRO A 208 0.07 -2.85 -22.53
CA PRO A 208 0.23 -2.24 -21.21
C PRO A 208 -0.63 -0.96 -21.05
N PRO A 209 -1.33 -0.78 -19.92
CA PRO A 209 -2.26 0.33 -19.75
C PRO A 209 -1.55 1.66 -19.50
N HIS A 210 -2.06 2.73 -20.10
CA HIS A 210 -1.61 4.10 -19.84
C HIS A 210 -2.19 4.56 -18.50
N THR A 211 -1.32 4.82 -17.51
CA THR A 211 -1.76 5.19 -16.16
C THR A 211 -0.99 6.38 -15.63
N TYR A 212 -1.69 7.28 -14.93
CA TYR A 212 -1.09 8.44 -14.28
C TYR A 212 -1.51 8.54 -12.82
N TRP A 213 -0.57 8.98 -11.98
CA TRP A 213 -0.88 9.52 -10.67
C TRP A 213 -1.20 11.00 -10.77
N VAL A 214 -2.28 11.43 -10.12
CA VAL A 214 -2.72 12.83 -10.14
C VAL A 214 -3.05 13.32 -8.75
N GLU A 215 -2.98 14.64 -8.57
CA GLU A 215 -3.43 15.32 -7.36
C GLU A 215 -4.08 16.66 -7.74
N TYR A 216 -5.16 16.97 -7.04
CA TYR A 216 -5.78 18.28 -7.02
C TYR A 216 -5.55 18.96 -5.67
N SER A 217 -5.29 20.26 -5.67
CA SER A 217 -5.39 21.09 -4.47
C SER A 217 -6.14 22.36 -4.81
N ALA A 218 -7.11 22.76 -3.98
CA ALA A 218 -7.89 23.98 -4.19
C ALA A 218 -7.08 25.26 -3.96
N GLY A 219 -5.92 25.16 -3.28
CA GLY A 219 -5.11 26.30 -2.85
C GLY A 219 -5.76 27.11 -1.73
N ALA A 220 -4.99 27.50 -0.71
CA ALA A 220 -5.52 28.34 0.37
C ALA A 220 -5.84 29.79 -0.09
N ASP A 221 -5.26 30.22 -1.22
CA ASP A 221 -5.47 31.50 -1.87
C ASP A 221 -6.58 31.46 -2.96
N GLY A 222 -7.29 30.33 -3.08
CA GLY A 222 -8.30 30.11 -4.11
C GLY A 222 -7.75 29.78 -5.48
N LYS A 223 -6.43 29.55 -5.62
CA LYS A 223 -5.82 29.08 -6.87
C LYS A 223 -5.63 27.58 -6.82
N ALA A 224 -6.44 26.89 -7.63
CA ALA A 224 -6.30 25.46 -7.77
C ALA A 224 -4.99 25.06 -8.46
N SER A 225 -4.43 23.93 -8.04
CA SER A 225 -3.32 23.25 -8.71
C SER A 225 -3.72 21.84 -9.13
N TYR A 226 -3.27 21.43 -10.32
CA TYR A 226 -3.51 20.15 -10.97
C TYR A 226 -2.16 19.51 -11.28
N ASN A 227 -1.82 18.47 -10.52
CA ASN A 227 -0.49 17.89 -10.53
C ASN A 227 -0.53 16.49 -11.15
N ILE A 228 0.47 16.19 -11.98
CA ILE A 228 0.87 14.82 -12.29
C ILE A 228 1.98 14.48 -11.31
N ILE A 229 1.79 13.44 -10.51
CA ILE A 229 2.73 13.05 -9.46
C ILE A 229 3.83 12.20 -10.10
N ASP A 230 5.07 12.69 -10.02
CA ASP A 230 6.20 12.10 -10.71
C ASP A 230 7.37 11.75 -9.76
N SER A 231 7.08 11.59 -8.48
CA SER A 231 8.03 11.08 -7.48
C SER A 231 8.44 9.63 -7.77
N ALA A 232 9.61 9.23 -7.24
CA ALA A 232 10.17 7.90 -7.46
C ALA A 232 9.23 6.78 -6.98
N TYR A 233 8.53 6.99 -5.86
CA TYR A 233 7.55 6.05 -5.33
C TYR A 233 6.45 5.70 -6.35
N GLN A 234 5.80 6.73 -6.92
CA GLN A 234 4.70 6.61 -7.88
C GLN A 234 5.15 6.02 -9.21
N LYS A 235 6.30 6.49 -9.73
CA LYS A 235 6.91 5.99 -10.98
C LYS A 235 7.19 4.49 -10.90
N ASP A 236 7.78 4.03 -9.81
CA ASP A 236 8.11 2.63 -9.60
C ASP A 236 6.86 1.76 -9.44
N LEU A 237 5.85 2.19 -8.67
CA LEU A 237 4.62 1.41 -8.54
C LEU A 237 3.91 1.18 -9.87
N LEU A 238 3.84 2.20 -10.73
CA LEU A 238 3.25 2.05 -12.06
C LEU A 238 4.13 1.20 -12.98
N ALA A 239 5.45 1.37 -12.94
CA ALA A 239 6.39 0.53 -13.71
C ALA A 239 6.24 -0.95 -13.33
N GLY A 240 6.20 -1.24 -12.03
CA GLY A 240 6.02 -2.59 -11.51
C GLY A 240 4.67 -3.19 -11.83
N ALA A 241 3.64 -2.35 -12.00
CA ALA A 241 2.32 -2.79 -12.41
C ALA A 241 2.19 -3.00 -13.93
N GLY A 242 3.27 -2.78 -14.69
CA GLY A 242 3.29 -2.92 -16.15
C GLY A 242 2.66 -1.75 -16.89
N ALA A 243 2.40 -0.62 -16.22
CA ALA A 243 1.81 0.55 -16.86
C ALA A 243 2.84 1.33 -17.69
N THR A 244 2.38 1.96 -18.77
CA THR A 244 3.16 2.90 -19.58
C THR A 244 2.81 4.35 -19.24
N ASN A 245 3.61 5.28 -19.77
CA ASN A 245 3.57 6.72 -19.47
C ASN A 245 3.68 7.09 -17.98
N ASN A 246 4.10 6.11 -17.19
CA ASN A 246 4.33 6.15 -15.76
C ASN A 246 5.47 7.10 -15.33
N THR A 247 6.25 7.63 -16.27
CA THR A 247 7.38 8.53 -16.00
C THR A 247 7.12 9.98 -16.44
N ARG A 248 5.90 10.31 -16.86
CA ARG A 248 5.54 11.68 -17.27
C ARG A 248 5.87 12.68 -16.16
N ALA A 249 6.63 13.72 -16.51
CA ALA A 249 7.03 14.74 -15.57
C ALA A 249 5.84 15.60 -15.10
N ALA A 250 5.97 16.17 -13.90
CA ALA A 250 5.05 17.19 -13.42
C ALA A 250 4.99 18.38 -14.40
N LEU A 251 3.84 19.06 -14.43
CA LEU A 251 3.65 20.24 -15.26
C LEU A 251 4.48 21.42 -14.72
N SER A 252 5.04 22.22 -15.63
CA SER A 252 5.77 23.43 -15.24
C SER A 252 4.87 24.51 -14.65
N ASP A 253 3.59 24.53 -15.03
CA ASP A 253 2.55 25.39 -14.47
C ASP A 253 1.37 24.51 -14.01
N PRO A 254 1.29 24.18 -12.71
CA PRO A 254 0.22 23.35 -12.19
C PRO A 254 -1.13 24.08 -12.11
N SER A 255 -1.22 25.39 -12.42
CA SER A 255 -2.51 26.10 -12.46
C SER A 255 -3.24 25.95 -13.80
N ASP A 256 -2.56 25.45 -14.83
CA ASP A 256 -3.10 25.32 -16.18
C ASP A 256 -3.91 24.02 -16.35
N LEU A 257 -5.19 24.10 -15.98
CA LEU A 257 -6.15 22.99 -16.11
C LEU A 257 -6.19 22.39 -17.52
N LYS A 258 -6.11 23.20 -18.58
CA LYS A 258 -6.21 22.69 -19.95
C LYS A 258 -4.99 21.86 -20.32
N LYS A 259 -3.79 22.34 -19.97
CA LYS A 259 -2.56 21.56 -20.15
C LYS A 259 -2.58 20.27 -19.34
N PHE A 260 -3.11 20.31 -18.12
CA PHE A 260 -3.30 19.11 -17.32
C PHE A 260 -4.22 18.10 -18.01
N GLN A 261 -5.42 18.53 -18.42
CA GLN A 261 -6.38 17.66 -19.10
C GLN A 261 -5.83 17.08 -20.41
N GLU A 262 -5.06 17.86 -21.18
CA GLU A 262 -4.36 17.39 -22.38
C GLU A 262 -3.29 16.35 -22.04
N ALA A 263 -2.54 16.55 -20.95
CA ALA A 263 -1.42 15.70 -20.56
C ALA A 263 -1.84 14.30 -20.07
N ILE A 264 -3.06 14.14 -19.54
CA ILE A 264 -3.60 12.85 -19.09
C ILE A 264 -4.69 12.29 -20.02
N ARG A 265 -4.92 12.92 -21.18
CA ARG A 265 -6.03 12.61 -22.08
C ARG A 265 -6.02 11.17 -22.61
N ASP A 266 -4.83 10.61 -22.77
CA ASP A 266 -4.58 9.27 -23.29
C ASP A 266 -4.58 8.19 -22.18
N ALA A 267 -4.94 8.54 -20.94
CA ALA A 267 -5.00 7.58 -19.85
C ALA A 267 -6.12 6.55 -20.04
N ASP A 268 -5.79 5.29 -19.74
CA ASP A 268 -6.75 4.22 -19.49
C ASP A 268 -7.23 4.23 -18.04
N PHE A 269 -6.34 4.62 -17.12
CA PHE A 269 -6.58 4.71 -15.68
C PHE A 269 -5.94 5.97 -15.08
N VAL A 270 -6.60 6.53 -14.06
CA VAL A 270 -6.07 7.60 -13.23
C VAL A 270 -6.12 7.18 -11.77
N ILE A 271 -5.00 7.32 -11.06
CA ILE A 271 -4.92 7.12 -9.61
C ILE A 271 -4.73 8.48 -8.94
N ASP A 272 -5.69 8.87 -8.12
CA ASP A 272 -5.79 10.16 -7.46
C ASP A 272 -5.34 10.08 -5.99
N GLN A 273 -4.40 10.94 -5.61
CA GLN A 273 -3.90 11.10 -4.24
C GLN A 273 -4.31 12.44 -3.60
N THR A 274 -5.31 13.12 -4.15
CA THR A 274 -5.91 14.32 -3.53
C THR A 274 -6.27 14.05 -2.07
N ALA A 275 -5.76 14.86 -1.16
CA ALA A 275 -5.92 14.70 0.29
C ALA A 275 -7.38 14.57 0.73
N LEU A 276 -7.64 13.70 1.71
CA LEU A 276 -8.98 13.50 2.25
C LEU A 276 -9.50 14.74 2.96
N GLY A 277 -10.54 15.33 2.37
CA GLY A 277 -11.31 16.45 2.91
C GLY A 277 -12.71 16.48 2.31
N GLN A 278 -13.33 17.67 2.22
CA GLN A 278 -14.60 17.91 1.50
C GLN A 278 -14.47 17.76 -0.04
N GLN A 279 -13.30 17.36 -0.55
CA GLN A 279 -12.98 17.32 -1.98
C GLN A 279 -12.70 15.88 -2.43
N GLY A 280 -13.07 15.55 -3.67
CA GLY A 280 -12.67 14.30 -4.33
C GLY A 280 -13.14 12.98 -3.69
N ARG A 281 -14.12 12.97 -2.77
CA ARG A 281 -14.62 11.71 -2.19
C ARG A 281 -15.52 10.94 -3.14
N ARG A 282 -16.19 11.68 -4.02
CA ARG A 282 -17.14 11.15 -5.00
C ARG A 282 -16.67 11.46 -6.39
N ILE A 283 -17.06 10.64 -7.36
CA ILE A 283 -16.67 10.86 -8.74
C ILE A 283 -17.14 12.20 -9.30
N ASN A 284 -18.30 12.69 -8.86
CA ASN A 284 -18.83 13.98 -9.30
C ASN A 284 -18.03 15.16 -8.75
N GLU A 285 -17.49 15.02 -7.53
CA GLU A 285 -16.57 16.00 -6.96
C GLU A 285 -15.26 15.96 -7.74
N TRP A 286 -14.71 14.77 -8.01
CA TRP A 286 -13.53 14.62 -8.86
C TRP A 286 -13.72 15.26 -10.23
N TYR A 287 -14.84 15.01 -10.91
CA TYR A 287 -15.15 15.63 -12.21
C TYR A 287 -15.22 17.16 -12.12
N ARG A 288 -15.86 17.71 -11.08
CA ARG A 288 -15.91 19.15 -10.86
C ARG A 288 -14.51 19.72 -10.61
N ASP A 289 -13.76 19.09 -9.71
CA ASP A 289 -12.46 19.56 -9.25
C ASP A 289 -11.46 19.56 -10.42
N PHE A 290 -11.48 18.52 -11.26
CA PHE A 290 -10.67 18.43 -12.49
C PHE A 290 -11.35 19.00 -13.75
N GLY A 291 -12.42 19.78 -13.61
CA GLY A 291 -13.01 20.57 -14.70
C GLY A 291 -13.66 19.79 -15.86
N TYR A 292 -14.19 18.60 -15.59
CA TYR A 292 -14.93 17.77 -16.55
C TYR A 292 -16.44 17.90 -16.35
N ALA A 293 -17.09 18.81 -17.10
CA ALA A 293 -18.54 19.04 -17.00
C ALA A 293 -19.39 17.93 -17.65
N ASP A 294 -18.88 17.28 -18.70
CA ASP A 294 -19.54 16.18 -19.39
C ASP A 294 -18.54 15.03 -19.63
N PRO A 295 -18.21 14.26 -18.57
CA PRO A 295 -17.17 13.24 -18.63
C PRO A 295 -17.48 12.14 -19.64
N GLN A 296 -18.76 11.80 -19.84
CA GLN A 296 -19.17 10.73 -20.76
C GLN A 296 -19.04 11.13 -22.23
N ASN A 297 -19.27 12.40 -22.58
CA ASN A 297 -19.12 12.91 -23.95
C ASN A 297 -17.78 13.61 -24.22
N SER A 298 -16.87 13.65 -23.25
CA SER A 298 -15.56 14.32 -23.34
C SER A 298 -14.62 13.76 -24.43
N GLY A 299 -14.87 12.56 -24.93
CA GLY A 299 -13.96 11.85 -25.82
C GLY A 299 -12.73 11.23 -25.12
N VAL A 300 -12.61 11.36 -23.80
CA VAL A 300 -11.49 10.82 -23.00
C VAL A 300 -11.78 9.40 -22.53
N GLY A 301 -10.82 8.48 -22.67
CA GLY A 301 -10.98 7.05 -22.40
C GLY A 301 -11.38 6.71 -20.97
N PHE A 302 -10.51 7.03 -20.01
CA PHE A 302 -10.73 6.72 -18.59
C PHE A 302 -12.01 7.37 -18.00
N LEU A 303 -12.48 8.49 -18.56
CA LEU A 303 -13.73 9.13 -18.12
C LEU A 303 -14.97 8.32 -18.54
N ARG A 304 -14.97 7.77 -19.76
CA ARG A 304 -16.06 6.89 -20.24
C ARG A 304 -16.11 5.57 -19.48
N THR A 305 -14.95 4.97 -19.22
CA THR A 305 -14.85 3.71 -18.46
C THR A 305 -14.95 3.91 -16.95
N ARG A 306 -14.90 5.16 -16.49
CA ARG A 306 -14.88 5.56 -15.08
C ARG A 306 -13.69 4.93 -14.32
N ASN A 307 -12.53 4.81 -14.96
CA ASN A 307 -11.32 4.24 -14.38
C ASN A 307 -10.54 5.27 -13.53
N ILE A 308 -11.20 5.80 -12.50
CA ILE A 308 -10.62 6.73 -11.53
C ILE A 308 -10.55 6.02 -10.18
N TRP A 309 -9.35 5.99 -9.60
CA TRP A 309 -9.03 5.22 -8.40
C TRP A 309 -8.35 6.10 -7.36
N ARG A 310 -8.47 5.75 -6.09
CA ARG A 310 -7.82 6.46 -4.97
C ARG A 310 -7.19 5.51 -3.96
N THR A 311 -6.21 5.97 -3.19
CA THR A 311 -5.46 5.17 -2.20
C THR A 311 -6.10 5.06 -0.81
N ASP A 312 -7.15 5.82 -0.54
CA ASP A 312 -7.87 5.83 0.74
C ASP A 312 -8.96 4.75 0.85
N GLY A 313 -8.79 3.62 0.16
CA GLY A 313 -9.75 2.50 0.23
C GLY A 313 -9.92 1.94 1.64
N TYR A 314 -8.88 2.01 2.49
CA TYR A 314 -8.96 1.69 3.91
C TYR A 314 -8.89 2.96 4.75
N THR A 315 -9.83 3.11 5.69
CA THR A 315 -9.87 4.25 6.61
C THR A 315 -10.13 3.82 8.05
N SER A 316 -9.78 4.65 9.02
CA SER A 316 -10.28 4.50 10.40
C SER A 316 -11.80 4.73 10.48
N LYS A 317 -12.39 4.47 11.66
CA LYS A 317 -13.79 4.82 11.95
C LYS A 317 -14.09 6.32 11.81
N SER A 318 -13.09 7.17 12.03
CA SER A 318 -13.18 8.63 11.87
C SER A 318 -12.93 9.10 10.44
N GLY A 319 -12.66 8.19 9.50
CA GLY A 319 -12.40 8.50 8.09
C GLY A 319 -10.98 8.93 7.78
N VAL A 320 -10.02 8.66 8.67
CA VAL A 320 -8.59 8.95 8.44
C VAL A 320 -8.00 7.89 7.51
N ASP A 321 -7.20 8.32 6.53
CA ASP A 321 -6.53 7.42 5.57
C ASP A 321 -5.56 6.46 6.27
N ASN A 322 -5.67 5.17 5.99
CA ASN A 322 -4.75 4.15 6.48
C ASN A 322 -3.47 4.04 5.64
N PHE A 323 -3.48 4.51 4.38
CA PHE A 323 -2.34 4.36 3.46
C PHE A 323 -1.02 4.92 4.02
N PRO A 324 -0.97 6.12 4.64
CA PRO A 324 0.27 6.67 5.18
C PRO A 324 0.85 5.87 6.35
N GLU A 325 0.03 5.07 7.03
CA GLU A 325 0.45 4.25 8.15
C GLU A 325 0.92 2.87 7.69
N PHE A 326 0.18 2.20 6.81
CA PHE A 326 0.45 0.80 6.43
C PHE A 326 0.88 0.59 4.98
N GLY A 327 0.41 1.41 4.03
CA GLY A 327 0.72 1.26 2.60
C GLY A 327 2.23 1.38 2.33
N TYR A 328 2.87 2.39 2.93
CA TYR A 328 4.31 2.60 2.79
C TYR A 328 5.18 1.50 3.43
N VAL A 329 4.63 0.73 4.36
CA VAL A 329 5.31 -0.40 5.00
C VAL A 329 5.23 -1.67 4.13
N ARG A 330 4.19 -1.79 3.29
CA ARG A 330 3.91 -2.97 2.47
C ARG A 330 3.76 -2.65 0.98
N PRO A 331 4.85 -2.19 0.33
CA PRO A 331 4.83 -1.88 -1.10
C PRO A 331 4.47 -3.08 -1.98
N ASP A 332 4.73 -4.31 -1.54
CA ASP A 332 4.32 -5.54 -2.22
C ASP A 332 2.80 -5.66 -2.34
N LEU A 333 2.07 -5.28 -1.28
CA LEU A 333 0.60 -5.29 -1.28
C LEU A 333 0.02 -4.10 -2.05
N VAL A 334 0.64 -2.92 -1.94
CA VAL A 334 0.24 -1.74 -2.74
C VAL A 334 0.40 -2.02 -4.23
N LEU A 335 1.54 -2.59 -4.62
CA LEU A 335 1.78 -3.00 -6.00
C LEU A 335 0.74 -4.03 -6.46
N LEU A 336 0.44 -5.04 -5.64
CA LEU A 336 -0.56 -6.05 -5.96
C LEU A 336 -1.99 -5.48 -6.09
N ASP A 337 -2.32 -4.45 -5.31
CA ASP A 337 -3.58 -3.73 -5.42
C ASP A 337 -3.68 -2.99 -6.76
N ILE A 338 -2.62 -2.28 -7.17
CA ILE A 338 -2.55 -1.57 -8.44
C ILE A 338 -2.60 -2.57 -9.61
N ILE A 339 -1.84 -3.66 -9.55
CA ILE A 339 -1.92 -4.73 -10.56
C ILE A 339 -3.35 -5.30 -10.62
N GLY A 340 -4.01 -5.49 -9.48
CA GLY A 340 -5.40 -5.97 -9.43
C GLY A 340 -6.42 -4.99 -10.03
N VAL A 341 -6.05 -3.73 -10.22
CA VAL A 341 -6.83 -2.71 -10.94
C VAL A 341 -6.52 -2.74 -12.43
N LEU A 342 -5.24 -2.69 -12.78
CA LEU A 342 -4.77 -2.55 -14.16
C LEU A 342 -4.86 -3.86 -14.95
N GLU A 343 -4.60 -4.99 -14.30
CA GLU A 343 -4.56 -6.34 -14.86
C GLU A 343 -5.36 -7.34 -13.98
N PRO A 344 -6.70 -7.26 -13.94
CA PRO A 344 -7.52 -8.02 -12.99
C PRO A 344 -7.39 -9.55 -13.10
N THR A 345 -6.95 -10.06 -14.25
CA THR A 345 -6.74 -11.50 -14.47
C THR A 345 -5.48 -12.03 -13.78
N TYR A 346 -4.50 -11.17 -13.52
CA TYR A 346 -3.26 -11.53 -12.81
C TYR A 346 -3.53 -11.92 -11.36
N ALA A 347 -4.27 -11.06 -10.65
CA ALA A 347 -4.52 -11.14 -9.21
C ALA A 347 -6.03 -11.29 -8.93
N SER A 348 -6.70 -12.20 -9.62
CA SER A 348 -8.16 -12.38 -9.56
C SER A 348 -8.71 -12.71 -8.16
N ASN A 349 -7.86 -13.17 -7.24
CA ASN A 349 -8.20 -13.44 -5.84
C ASN A 349 -7.69 -12.38 -4.86
N ASN A 350 -6.98 -11.34 -5.31
CA ASN A 350 -6.49 -10.30 -4.42
C ASN A 350 -7.67 -9.50 -3.85
N THR A 351 -7.65 -9.32 -2.54
CA THR A 351 -8.56 -8.38 -1.88
C THR A 351 -7.84 -7.06 -1.78
N ARG A 352 -8.28 -6.09 -2.61
CA ARG A 352 -7.76 -4.73 -2.57
C ARG A 352 -7.98 -4.12 -1.19
N ARG A 353 -6.93 -3.49 -0.68
CA ARG A 353 -6.93 -2.75 0.59
C ARG A 353 -7.11 -1.28 0.32
N TRP A 354 -6.18 -0.69 -0.42
CA TRP A 354 -6.09 0.76 -0.54
C TRP A 354 -6.71 1.30 -1.83
N MET A 355 -6.80 0.49 -2.88
CA MET A 355 -7.38 0.94 -4.15
C MET A 355 -8.92 0.99 -4.12
N LEU A 356 -9.45 2.19 -3.90
CA LEU A 356 -10.86 2.54 -4.01
C LEU A 356 -11.23 2.91 -5.44
N TRP A 357 -12.32 2.34 -5.96
CA TRP A 357 -12.85 2.71 -7.27
C TRP A 357 -13.88 3.84 -7.15
N LEU A 358 -13.54 5.06 -7.59
CA LEU A 358 -14.50 6.15 -7.67
C LEU A 358 -15.53 5.94 -8.79
N GLY A 359 -15.20 5.16 -9.81
CA GLY A 359 -16.11 4.80 -10.89
C GLY A 359 -17.27 3.89 -10.52
N GLY A 360 -17.32 3.40 -9.27
CA GLY A 360 -18.29 2.42 -8.84
C GLY A 360 -19.71 2.93 -8.68
N THR A 361 -20.60 2.00 -8.34
CA THR A 361 -21.95 2.31 -7.81
C THR A 361 -21.92 2.58 -6.30
N ASN A 362 -20.90 2.06 -5.61
CA ASN A 362 -20.63 2.31 -4.20
C ASN A 362 -19.21 2.87 -4.09
N GLU A 363 -19.09 4.12 -3.67
CA GLU A 363 -17.83 4.85 -3.49
C GLU A 363 -17.41 4.82 -2.00
N ASP A 364 -17.75 3.75 -1.30
CA ASP A 364 -17.53 3.63 0.13
C ASP A 364 -16.14 3.07 0.43
N THR A 365 -15.45 3.72 1.35
CA THR A 365 -14.23 3.18 1.94
C THR A 365 -14.55 1.98 2.83
N THR A 366 -13.55 1.11 3.03
CA THR A 366 -13.62 0.04 4.00
C THR A 366 -13.02 0.52 5.31
N VAL A 367 -13.80 0.49 6.39
CA VAL A 367 -13.28 0.76 7.71
C VAL A 367 -12.39 -0.39 8.15
N ILE A 368 -11.13 -0.12 8.48
CA ILE A 368 -10.24 -1.12 9.07
C ILE A 368 -10.81 -1.52 10.45
N ALA A 369 -11.00 -2.83 10.66
CA ALA A 369 -11.67 -3.40 11.83
C ALA A 369 -11.31 -4.88 11.99
N ALA A 370 -11.75 -5.51 13.09
CA ALA A 370 -11.37 -6.87 13.45
C ALA A 370 -11.81 -7.94 12.42
N ASP A 371 -12.71 -7.61 11.50
CA ASP A 371 -13.16 -8.50 10.41
C ASP A 371 -12.22 -8.53 9.21
N ASN A 372 -11.37 -7.50 9.04
CA ASN A 372 -10.42 -7.36 7.94
C ASN A 372 -8.96 -7.15 8.40
N TYR A 373 -8.73 -7.09 9.71
CA TYR A 373 -7.41 -6.97 10.31
C TYR A 373 -7.35 -7.75 11.63
N ASP A 374 -6.54 -8.81 11.67
CA ASP A 374 -6.36 -9.65 12.87
C ASP A 374 -5.14 -9.18 13.66
N CYS A 375 -5.37 -8.64 14.86
CA CYS A 375 -4.30 -8.20 15.75
C CYS A 375 -3.41 -9.33 16.29
N SER A 376 -3.84 -10.59 16.18
CA SER A 376 -3.04 -11.76 16.57
C SER A 376 -2.17 -12.27 15.41
N SER A 377 -2.56 -11.95 14.18
CA SER A 377 -1.84 -12.33 12.95
C SER A 377 -1.93 -11.18 11.93
N PRO A 378 -1.29 -10.03 12.23
CA PRO A 378 -1.47 -8.85 11.43
C PRO A 378 -0.82 -9.08 10.07
N TRP A 379 -1.59 -8.90 8.99
CA TRP A 379 -1.09 -9.16 7.64
C TRP A 379 0.09 -8.27 7.28
N ILE A 380 0.31 -7.16 8.00
CA ILE A 380 1.47 -6.29 7.86
C ILE A 380 2.79 -7.03 8.15
N SER A 381 2.79 -8.02 9.04
CA SER A 381 3.97 -8.83 9.42
C SER A 381 4.09 -10.15 8.63
N SER A 382 3.07 -10.53 7.86
CA SER A 382 3.07 -11.75 7.06
C SER A 382 3.14 -11.44 5.56
N VAL A 383 4.12 -12.03 4.87
CA VAL A 383 4.30 -11.83 3.42
C VAL A 383 3.88 -13.08 2.67
N ALA A 384 2.90 -12.93 1.78
CA ALA A 384 2.51 -14.00 0.88
C ALA A 384 3.60 -14.22 -0.18
N LYS A 385 3.92 -15.48 -0.47
CA LYS A 385 4.87 -15.80 -1.54
C LYS A 385 4.24 -15.51 -2.90
N CYS A 386 4.94 -14.75 -3.73
CA CYS A 386 4.64 -14.62 -5.15
C CYS A 386 5.25 -15.81 -5.93
N THR A 387 4.57 -16.23 -7.00
CA THR A 387 5.08 -17.25 -7.92
C THR A 387 5.54 -16.57 -9.20
N ALA A 388 6.77 -16.84 -9.64
CA ALA A 388 7.29 -16.30 -10.90
C ALA A 388 6.49 -16.83 -12.09
N ARG A 389 6.17 -15.95 -13.02
CA ARG A 389 5.35 -16.21 -14.20
C ARG A 389 5.93 -15.44 -15.39
N THR A 390 6.40 -16.17 -16.40
CA THR A 390 6.83 -15.59 -17.67
C THR A 390 5.75 -15.69 -18.75
N ASP A 391 4.64 -16.35 -18.43
CA ASP A 391 3.52 -16.62 -19.33
C ASP A 391 2.44 -15.54 -19.29
N PHE A 392 2.50 -14.61 -18.34
CA PHE A 392 1.51 -13.55 -18.21
C PHE A 392 1.79 -12.44 -19.21
N THR A 393 0.90 -12.28 -20.19
CA THR A 393 1.01 -11.24 -21.21
C THR A 393 -0.17 -10.26 -21.21
N GLY A 394 -0.93 -10.21 -20.12
CA GLY A 394 -2.18 -9.45 -20.00
C GLY A 394 -3.43 -10.32 -20.24
N GLY A 395 -4.59 -9.82 -19.81
CA GLY A 395 -5.87 -10.52 -20.02
C GLY A 395 -6.32 -10.49 -21.48
N ASP A 396 -6.40 -11.64 -22.14
CA ASP A 396 -7.10 -11.78 -23.44
C ASP A 396 -8.59 -11.43 -23.24
N SER A 397 -9.03 -10.26 -23.68
CA SER A 397 -10.44 -10.07 -24.02
C SER A 397 -10.74 -10.96 -25.23
N GLY A 398 -11.19 -12.18 -24.97
CA GLY A 398 -11.20 -13.28 -25.92
C GLY A 398 -11.75 -12.94 -27.31
N ALA A 399 -10.91 -13.14 -28.32
CA ALA A 399 -11.34 -13.73 -29.58
C ALA A 399 -11.15 -15.25 -29.44
N GLY A 400 -12.24 -15.98 -29.26
CA GLY A 400 -12.24 -17.43 -29.19
C GLY A 400 -11.77 -18.04 -30.52
N GLY A 401 -10.48 -18.31 -30.65
CA GLY A 401 -9.93 -19.18 -31.67
C GLY A 401 -10.19 -20.63 -31.27
N SER A 402 -11.31 -21.18 -31.72
CA SER A 402 -11.56 -22.62 -31.63
C SER A 402 -10.43 -23.37 -32.33
N SER A 403 -9.73 -24.22 -31.58
CA SER A 403 -8.81 -25.20 -32.14
C SER A 403 -9.59 -26.14 -33.04
N ALA A 404 -9.29 -26.13 -34.34
CA ALA A 404 -9.68 -27.17 -35.27
C ALA A 404 -8.50 -27.47 -36.21
N GLY A 405 -7.94 -28.67 -36.04
CA GLY A 405 -7.61 -29.59 -37.12
C GLY A 405 -6.67 -29.12 -38.23
N ASN A 406 -5.43 -29.59 -38.13
CA ASN A 406 -4.40 -29.71 -39.15
C ASN A 406 -4.92 -30.13 -40.56
N LYS A 407 -4.42 -29.48 -41.63
CA LYS A 407 -3.92 -30.11 -42.88
C LYS A 407 -3.36 -29.07 -43.87
N ASP A 408 -2.15 -29.35 -44.33
CA ASP A 408 -1.42 -28.68 -45.40
C ASP A 408 -2.09 -28.88 -46.79
N ASP A 409 -2.03 -27.88 -47.68
CA ASP A 409 -1.27 -27.94 -48.95
C ASP A 409 -1.52 -26.74 -49.90
N HIS A 410 -0.43 -26.41 -50.60
CA HIS A 410 -0.17 -25.55 -51.78
C HIS A 410 -1.28 -24.81 -52.57
N GLY A 411 -0.94 -23.60 -53.05
CA GLY A 411 -1.45 -23.05 -54.32
C GLY A 411 -1.46 -21.52 -54.45
N SER A 412 -0.97 -21.00 -55.58
CA SER A 412 -0.64 -19.60 -55.84
C SER A 412 -1.80 -18.70 -56.34
N THR A 413 -1.50 -17.38 -56.31
CA THR A 413 -1.92 -16.30 -57.24
C THR A 413 -3.33 -15.66 -57.21
N SER A 414 -3.30 -14.36 -56.81
CA SER A 414 -3.85 -13.19 -57.51
C SER A 414 -5.26 -12.62 -57.21
N SER A 415 -5.26 -11.29 -57.05
CA SER A 415 -6.29 -10.28 -57.38
C SER A 415 -7.42 -9.95 -56.39
N GLY A 416 -7.42 -8.68 -55.94
CA GLY A 416 -8.46 -7.73 -56.32
C GLY A 416 -9.76 -7.59 -55.49
N ARG A 417 -9.79 -6.52 -54.68
CA ARG A 417 -10.92 -5.60 -54.39
C ARG A 417 -12.11 -6.04 -53.49
N ALA A 418 -12.22 -5.28 -52.39
CA ALA A 418 -13.37 -4.48 -51.94
C ALA A 418 -14.65 -5.14 -51.39
N GLY A 419 -14.89 -4.89 -50.08
CA GLY A 419 -16.10 -4.21 -49.61
C GLY A 419 -17.25 -5.05 -49.04
N LYS A 420 -17.43 -4.99 -47.71
CA LYS A 420 -18.66 -4.68 -46.94
C LYS A 420 -18.63 -5.34 -45.55
N ILE A 421 -18.43 -4.55 -44.50
CA ILE A 421 -18.70 -4.91 -43.10
C ILE A 421 -20.08 -4.34 -42.76
N ALA A 422 -21.03 -5.19 -42.39
CA ALA A 422 -22.31 -4.80 -41.82
C ALA A 422 -22.69 -5.75 -40.68
N GLY A 423 -22.91 -5.18 -39.48
CA GLY A 423 -23.78 -5.73 -38.44
C GLY A 423 -23.20 -6.77 -37.49
N GLY A 424 -22.65 -6.33 -36.35
CA GLY A 424 -22.30 -7.26 -35.27
C GLY A 424 -21.59 -6.66 -34.05
N ILE A 425 -22.07 -5.56 -33.45
CA ILE A 425 -21.47 -5.02 -32.22
C ILE A 425 -22.46 -4.90 -31.03
N ILE A 426 -23.77 -4.97 -31.25
CA ILE A 426 -24.74 -4.72 -30.16
C ILE A 426 -24.91 -5.93 -29.21
N GLY A 427 -24.59 -7.16 -29.65
CA GLY A 427 -24.74 -8.36 -28.80
C GLY A 427 -23.61 -8.59 -27.79
N ALA A 428 -22.37 -8.20 -28.13
CA ALA A 428 -21.19 -8.52 -27.32
C ALA A 428 -21.09 -7.67 -26.04
N LEU A 429 -21.49 -6.39 -26.10
CA LEU A 429 -21.45 -5.49 -24.94
C LEU A 429 -22.50 -5.85 -23.88
N ALA A 430 -23.68 -6.32 -24.29
CA ALA A 430 -24.71 -6.80 -23.36
C ALA A 430 -24.28 -8.09 -22.64
N ALA A 431 -23.56 -8.99 -23.33
CA ALA A 431 -23.08 -10.23 -22.74
C ALA A 431 -21.99 -10.00 -21.68
N VAL A 432 -21.05 -9.09 -21.93
CA VAL A 432 -19.98 -8.75 -20.97
C VAL A 432 -20.56 -8.07 -19.71
N ALA A 433 -21.52 -7.15 -19.87
CA ALA A 433 -22.20 -6.52 -18.74
C ALA A 433 -22.94 -7.54 -17.86
N LEU A 434 -23.60 -8.54 -18.47
CA LEU A 434 -24.31 -9.60 -17.74
C LEU A 434 -23.35 -10.55 -17.01
N ILE A 435 -22.17 -10.83 -17.56
CA ILE A 435 -21.14 -11.65 -16.91
C ILE A 435 -20.56 -10.94 -15.68
N VAL A 436 -20.30 -9.62 -15.77
CA VAL A 436 -19.79 -8.83 -14.64
C VAL A 436 -20.83 -8.72 -13.52
N VAL A 437 -22.10 -8.48 -13.87
CA VAL A 437 -23.21 -8.46 -12.89
C VAL A 437 -23.41 -9.84 -12.26
N GLY A 438 -23.31 -10.92 -13.05
CA GLY A 438 -23.39 -12.30 -12.56
C GLY A 438 -22.27 -12.65 -11.57
N ALA A 439 -21.02 -12.28 -11.88
CA ALA A 439 -19.87 -12.47 -11.00
C ALA A 439 -20.00 -11.66 -9.70
N HIS A 440 -20.52 -10.44 -9.78
CA HIS A 440 -20.79 -9.61 -8.60
C HIS A 440 -21.88 -10.23 -7.69
N TYR A 441 -22.97 -10.71 -8.28
CA TYR A 441 -24.06 -11.34 -7.53
C TYR A 441 -23.62 -12.67 -6.88
N TYR A 442 -22.83 -13.47 -7.61
CA TYR A 442 -22.24 -14.70 -7.09
C TYR A 442 -21.31 -14.45 -5.89
N ASN A 443 -20.44 -13.44 -5.99
CA ASN A 443 -19.53 -13.07 -4.90
C ASN A 443 -20.28 -12.51 -3.68
N ARG A 444 -21.35 -11.73 -3.89
CA ARG A 444 -22.22 -11.24 -2.81
C ARG A 444 -22.96 -12.39 -2.10
N HIS A 445 -23.52 -13.34 -2.87
CA HIS A 445 -24.20 -14.50 -2.30
C HIS A 445 -23.25 -15.38 -1.47
N ARG A 446 -22.01 -15.58 -1.93
CA ARG A 446 -20.99 -16.33 -1.20
C ARG A 446 -20.57 -15.64 0.10
N ARG A 447 -20.49 -14.30 0.13
CA ARG A 447 -20.23 -13.53 1.35
C ARG A 447 -21.38 -13.65 2.35
N LEU A 448 -22.63 -13.53 1.90
CA LEU A 448 -23.81 -13.70 2.77
C LEU A 448 -23.96 -15.14 3.29
N ALA A 449 -23.62 -16.15 2.48
CA ALA A 449 -23.61 -17.55 2.90
C ALA A 449 -22.54 -17.82 3.97
N ARG A 450 -21.36 -17.20 3.89
CA ARG A 450 -20.32 -17.26 4.93
C ARG A 450 -20.75 -16.57 6.22
N VAL A 451 -21.38 -15.40 6.14
CA VAL A 451 -21.92 -14.69 7.32
C VAL A 451 -23.03 -15.49 7.99
N ARG A 452 -23.91 -16.13 7.22
CA ARG A 452 -24.95 -17.03 7.77
C ARG A 452 -24.35 -18.30 8.39
N ALA A 453 -23.33 -18.88 7.78
CA ALA A 453 -22.61 -20.03 8.34
C ALA A 453 -21.94 -19.68 9.68
N LEU A 454 -21.37 -18.48 9.80
CA LEU A 454 -20.78 -17.98 11.05
C LEU A 454 -21.84 -17.66 12.12
N SER A 455 -23.06 -17.26 11.73
CA SER A 455 -24.17 -17.06 12.68
C SER A 455 -24.80 -18.36 13.21
N GLN A 456 -24.51 -19.51 12.57
CA GLN A 456 -25.06 -20.82 12.94
C GLN A 456 -24.09 -21.68 13.76
N THR A 457 -22.79 -21.35 13.78
CA THR A 457 -21.80 -21.98 14.67
C THR A 457 -21.71 -21.16 15.95
N GLY A 458 -22.57 -21.51 16.92
CA GLY A 458 -22.83 -20.73 18.11
C GLY A 458 -21.67 -20.53 19.08
N TYR A 459 -21.67 -19.35 19.69
CA TYR A 459 -21.59 -19.17 21.14
C TYR A 459 -22.57 -18.06 21.55
N GLY A 460 -23.48 -18.40 22.47
CA GLY A 460 -24.11 -17.50 23.45
C GLY A 460 -24.86 -16.27 22.95
N ALA A 461 -26.16 -16.41 22.78
CA ALA A 461 -27.08 -15.27 22.74
C ALA A 461 -27.12 -14.57 24.11
N GLU A 462 -26.61 -13.34 24.21
CA GLU A 462 -27.19 -12.27 25.04
C GLU A 462 -26.88 -10.89 24.44
N GLY A 463 -27.94 -10.15 24.11
CA GLY A 463 -27.95 -8.69 24.24
C GLY A 463 -27.50 -7.82 23.06
N ILE A 464 -28.17 -7.88 21.90
CA ILE A 464 -28.29 -6.68 21.05
C ILE A 464 -29.73 -6.53 20.58
N GLY A 465 -30.45 -5.60 21.22
CA GLY A 465 -31.81 -5.23 20.87
C GLY A 465 -31.88 -4.54 19.51
N LEU A 466 -32.37 -5.25 18.50
CA LEU A 466 -32.82 -4.68 17.26
C LEU A 466 -34.20 -4.04 17.46
N ARG A 467 -34.25 -2.73 17.62
CA ARG A 467 -35.46 -1.95 17.30
C ARG A 467 -35.12 -0.90 16.25
N ASN A 468 -36.03 -0.78 15.30
CA ASN A 468 -36.16 0.25 14.25
C ASN A 468 -35.55 -0.09 12.89
N ALA A 469 -36.15 -1.11 12.25
CA ALA A 469 -36.18 -1.22 10.79
C ALA A 469 -37.65 -1.18 10.33
N GLN A 470 -38.27 0.01 10.37
CA GLN A 470 -39.49 0.32 9.63
C GLN A 470 -39.50 1.80 9.30
N ARG A 471 -39.11 2.12 8.07
CA ARG A 471 -39.62 3.21 7.22
C ARG A 471 -38.71 3.26 6.00
N PHE A 472 -39.26 2.88 4.85
CA PHE A 472 -39.11 3.51 3.53
C PHE A 472 -39.77 2.54 2.53
N SER A 473 -41.04 2.82 2.26
CA SER A 473 -41.75 2.50 1.03
C SER A 473 -41.40 3.52 -0.04
#